data_AF-A0A3D0QWQ2-F1
#
_entry.id   AF-A0A3D0QWQ2-F1
#
_cell.length_a   1.000
_cell.length_b   1.000
_cell.length_c   1.000
_cell.angle_alpha   90.00
_cell.angle_beta   90.00
_cell.angle_gamma   90.00
#
_symmetry.space_group_name_H-M   'P 1'
#
loop_
_entity.id
_entity.type
_entity.pdbx_description
1 polymer ?
#
loop_
_entity_poly.entity_id
_entity_poly.type
_entity_poly.pdbx_seq_one_letter_code
_entity_poly.pdbx_strand_id
1 'polypeptide(L)' 'AFPAFLHTYNYHRCHTALGGRPPISRVNNAPGQYT' A
#
# COMPACT_ATOMS: atom_id res chain seq x y z
N ALA A 1 -16.50 -6.64 2.95
CA ALA A 1 -16.08 -5.40 3.62
C ALA A 1 -14.57 -5.36 3.91
N PHE A 2 -13.99 -6.38 4.55
CA PHE A 2 -12.57 -6.39 4.93
C PHE A 2 -11.56 -6.37 3.75
N PRO A 3 -11.75 -7.15 2.65
CA PRO A 3 -10.77 -7.15 1.55
C PRO A 3 -10.71 -5.80 0.81
N ALA A 4 -11.86 -5.17 0.58
CA ALA A 4 -11.93 -3.85 -0.05
C ALA A 4 -11.25 -2.78 0.81
N PHE A 5 -11.46 -2.81 2.13
CA PHE A 5 -10.77 -1.92 3.05
C PHE A 5 -9.24 -2.07 2.97
N LEU A 6 -8.73 -3.31 3.01
CA LEU A 6 -7.29 -3.57 2.92
C LEU A 6 -6.70 -3.10 1.59
N HIS A 7 -7.42 -3.29 0.47
CA HIS A 7 -6.97 -2.80 -0.83
C HIS A 7 -6.86 -1.28 -0.83
N THR A 8 -7.91 -0.57 -0.41
CA THR A 8 -7.90 0.90 -0.34
C THR A 8 -6.81 1.43 0.60
N TYR A 9 -6.65 0.80 1.77
CA TYR A 9 -5.66 1.24 2.74
C TYR A 9 -4.23 1.03 2.22
N ASN A 10 -3.90 -0.16 1.71
CA ASN A 10 -2.53 -0.49 1.32
C ASN A 10 -2.09 0.18 0.01
N TYR A 11 -3.01 0.38 -0.93
CA TYR A 11 -2.67 0.83 -2.29
C TYR A 11 -3.04 2.29 -2.58
N HIS A 12 -4.06 2.84 -1.92
CA HIS A 12 -4.64 4.13 -2.32
C HIS A 12 -4.53 5.22 -1.25
N ARG A 13 -4.29 4.86 0.02
CA ARG A 13 -4.24 5.84 1.11
C ARG A 13 -2.85 6.43 1.27
N CYS A 14 -2.70 7.71 0.98
CA CYS A 14 -1.47 8.46 1.22
C CYS A 14 -1.15 8.60 2.73
N HIS A 15 0.13 8.52 3.08
CA HIS A 15 0.59 8.70 4.46
C HIS A 15 1.70 9.76 4.55
N THR A 16 1.54 10.76 5.42
CA THR A 16 2.49 11.89 5.56
C THR A 16 3.87 11.42 6.02
N ALA A 17 3.92 10.46 6.95
CA ALA A 17 5.18 9.85 7.41
C ALA A 17 5.92 9.07 6.31
N LEU A 18 5.25 8.76 5.19
CA LEU A 18 5.83 8.11 4.02
C LEU A 18 6.06 9.08 2.85
N GLY A 19 5.99 10.39 3.09
CA GLY A 19 6.12 11.41 2.05
C GLY A 19 4.93 11.42 1.08
N GLY A 20 3.73 11.09 1.56
CA GLY A 20 2.51 11.02 0.74
C GLY A 20 2.32 9.68 0.01
N ARG A 21 3.23 8.71 0.20
CA ARG A 21 3.13 7.39 -0.43
C ARG A 21 2.19 6.46 0.33
N PRO A 22 1.57 5.47 -0.35
CA PRO A 22 0.74 4.48 0.30
C PRO A 22 1.56 3.45 1.08
N PRO A 23 0.98 2.79 2.11
CA PRO A 23 1.67 1.83 2.98
C PRO A 23 2.48 0.77 2.24
N ILE A 24 1.98 0.22 1.13
CA ILE A 24 2.67 -0.85 0.40
C ILE A 24 4.03 -0.43 -0.17
N SER A 25 4.27 0.88 -0.33
CA SER A 25 5.54 1.43 -0.82
C SER A 25 6.73 1.13 0.10
N ARG A 26 6.47 0.67 1.33
CA ARG A 26 7.50 0.27 2.31
C ARG A 26 7.83 -1.22 2.27
N VAL A 27 7.01 -2.02 1.59
CA VAL A 27 7.22 -3.45 1.45
C VAL A 27 8.04 -3.68 0.20
N ASN A 28 9.16 -4.40 0.33
CA ASN A 28 10.06 -4.68 -0.77
C ASN A 28 9.81 -6.03 -1.45
N ASN A 29 9.03 -6.95 -0.87
CA ASN A 29 8.78 -8.28 -1.45
C ASN A 29 7.32 -8.52 -1.84
N ALA A 30 6.53 -7.46 -2.00
CA ALA A 30 5.11 -7.63 -2.25
C ALA A 30 4.89 -8.35 -3.60
N PRO A 31 3.93 -9.28 -3.66
CA PRO A 31 3.62 -9.99 -4.89
C PRO A 31 3.31 -9.00 -6.01
N GLY A 32 3.92 -9.18 -7.18
CA GLY A 32 3.74 -8.30 -8.35
C GLY A 32 4.68 -7.09 -8.43
N GLN A 33 5.59 -6.88 -7.47
CA GLN A 33 6.56 -5.77 -7.54
C GLN A 33 7.78 -6.03 -8.45
N TYR A 34 8.07 -7.30 -8.78
CA TYR A 34 9.25 -7.71 -9.56
C TYR A 34 8.92 -8.66 -10.72
N THR A 35 7.65 -8.73 -11.10
CA THR A 35 7.18 -9.52 -12.24
C THR A 35 6.94 -8.64 -13.44
#